data_AF-A0A356MJN1-F1
#
_entry.id   AF-A0A356MJN1-F1
#
_cell.length_a   1.000
_cell.length_b   1.000
_cell.length_c   1.000
_cell.angle_alpha   90.00
_cell.angle_beta   90.00
_cell.angle_gamma   90.00
#
_symmetry.space_group_name_H-M   'P 1'
#
loop_
_entity.id
_entity.type
_entity.pdbx_description
1 polymer ?
#
loop_
_entity_poly.entity_id
_entity_poly.type
_entity_poly.pdbx_seq_one_letter_code
_entity_poly.pdbx_strand_id
1 'polypeptide(L)'
;MKKTLTKVFTIIAIVLVGLIATAAIVLALVKSNFNQVIDTNKIAGITVYTHEKDNYYSDNHEKDDFNKMKSLYNAGTKESVMSALFQGAYGKKAKAEVLKNTVSTSSLKSPSEGSYVLRIDFKETMTLKVNGEVVEDSTITGNDKTVKFTSVYFDVANNETLTKVKCYIVSSSNENYSYRQVSFPTHHSELYNFVDNLEFPG
;
A
#
# COMPACT_ATOMS: atom_id res chain seq x y z
N MET A 1 -13.91 -12.15 49.99
CA MET A 1 -13.57 -12.47 48.58
C MET A 1 -14.39 -11.71 47.54
N LYS A 2 -15.75 -11.73 47.56
CA LYS A 2 -16.58 -11.05 46.53
C LYS A 2 -16.23 -9.57 46.27
N LYS A 3 -16.10 -8.75 47.32
CA LYS A 3 -15.78 -7.30 47.19
C LYS A 3 -14.41 -7.02 46.55
N THR A 4 -13.42 -7.88 46.76
CA THR A 4 -12.07 -7.73 46.19
C THR A 4 -12.09 -8.08 44.70
N LEU A 5 -12.80 -9.13 44.34
CA LEU A 5 -12.99 -9.56 42.95
C LEU A 5 -13.71 -8.49 42.12
N THR A 6 -14.79 -7.90 42.66
CA THR A 6 -15.52 -6.82 41.98
C THR A 6 -14.64 -5.60 41.75
N LYS A 7 -13.82 -5.20 42.73
CA LYS A 7 -12.87 -4.08 42.57
C LYS A 7 -11.82 -4.36 41.49
N VAL A 8 -11.28 -5.58 41.43
CA VAL A 8 -10.32 -5.98 40.39
C VAL A 8 -10.97 -5.94 39.01
N PHE A 9 -12.19 -6.46 38.85
CA PHE A 9 -12.91 -6.37 37.58
C PHE A 9 -13.23 -4.93 37.16
N THR A 10 -13.58 -4.05 38.11
CA THR A 10 -13.82 -2.62 37.81
C THR A 10 -12.53 -1.93 37.35
N ILE A 11 -11.39 -2.21 37.98
CA ILE A 11 -10.09 -1.66 37.56
C ILE A 11 -9.73 -2.15 36.16
N ILE A 12 -9.88 -3.45 35.89
CA ILE A 12 -9.62 -4.03 34.56
C ILE A 12 -10.53 -3.37 33.50
N ALA A 13 -11.82 -3.20 33.80
CA ALA A 13 -12.77 -2.56 32.89
C ALA A 13 -12.40 -1.10 32.59
N ILE A 14 -12.00 -0.33 33.60
CA ILE A 14 -11.56 1.07 33.42
C ILE A 14 -10.29 1.14 32.56
N VAL A 15 -9.32 0.25 32.78
CA VAL A 15 -8.10 0.17 31.98
C VAL A 15 -8.42 -0.20 30.53
N LEU A 16 -9.32 -1.16 30.30
CA LEU A 16 -9.74 -1.57 28.96
C LEU A 16 -10.47 -0.43 28.21
N VAL A 17 -11.41 0.24 28.88
CA VAL A 17 -12.14 1.38 28.31
C VAL A 17 -11.18 2.53 28.01
N GLY A 18 -10.22 2.80 28.91
CA GLY A 18 -9.16 3.77 28.69
C GLY A 18 -8.31 3.44 27.45
N LEU A 19 -7.87 2.19 27.31
CA LEU A 19 -7.12 1.73 26.13
C LEU A 19 -7.93 1.87 24.83
N ILE A 20 -9.21 1.46 24.82
CA ILE A 20 -10.08 1.56 23.65
C ILE A 20 -10.31 3.04 23.27
N ALA A 21 -10.57 3.91 24.25
CA ALA A 21 -10.76 5.33 24.00
C ALA A 21 -9.49 5.99 23.44
N THR A 22 -8.32 5.63 23.98
CA THR A 22 -7.03 6.13 23.49
C THR A 22 -6.77 5.66 22.06
N ALA A 23 -7.03 4.38 21.76
CA ALA A 23 -6.90 3.83 20.40
C ALA A 23 -7.87 4.51 19.42
N ALA A 24 -9.12 4.77 19.83
CA ALA A 24 -10.13 5.44 19.02
C ALA A 24 -9.76 6.90 18.72
N ILE A 25 -9.23 7.65 19.70
CA ILE A 25 -8.76 9.02 19.50
C ILE A 25 -7.55 9.04 18.56
N VAL A 26 -6.60 8.12 18.73
CA VAL A 26 -5.45 7.98 17.84
C VAL A 26 -5.92 7.66 16.42
N LEU A 27 -6.82 6.69 16.25
CA LEU A 27 -7.43 6.34 14.95
C LEU A 27 -8.16 7.53 14.30
N ALA A 28 -8.82 8.38 15.08
CA ALA A 28 -9.53 9.56 14.58
C ALA A 28 -8.60 10.71 14.18
N LEU A 29 -7.47 10.88 14.87
CA LEU A 29 -6.46 11.91 14.57
C LEU A 29 -5.54 11.52 13.40
N VAL A 30 -5.47 10.22 13.11
CA VAL A 30 -4.74 9.69 11.97
C VAL A 30 -5.55 9.98 10.72
N LYS A 31 -5.07 10.95 9.92
CA LYS A 31 -5.63 11.18 8.59
C LYS A 31 -5.71 9.84 7.87
N SER A 32 -6.91 9.43 7.47
CA SER A 32 -7.20 8.16 6.78
C SER A 32 -6.35 7.93 5.52
N ASN A 33 -5.67 8.96 5.03
CA ASN A 33 -4.95 9.01 3.76
C ASN A 33 -3.42 8.95 3.94
N PHE A 34 -2.91 8.48 5.08
CA PHE A 34 -1.48 8.37 5.31
C PHE A 34 -0.86 7.36 4.31
N ASN A 35 0.08 7.84 3.48
CA ASN A 35 0.83 7.06 2.48
C ASN A 35 0.03 6.31 1.40
N GLN A 36 -1.26 6.57 1.24
CA GLN A 36 -2.07 5.79 0.30
C GLN A 36 -1.84 6.25 -1.14
N VAL A 37 -0.87 5.63 -1.80
CA VAL A 37 -0.58 5.81 -3.24
C VAL A 37 -1.66 5.14 -4.09
N ILE A 38 -2.22 4.03 -3.59
CA ILE A 38 -3.14 3.16 -4.32
C ILE A 38 -4.52 3.23 -3.68
N ASP A 39 -5.48 3.80 -4.40
CA ASP A 39 -6.91 3.72 -4.04
C ASP A 39 -7.48 2.40 -4.54
N THR A 40 -7.68 1.45 -3.61
CA THR A 40 -8.15 0.11 -3.94
C THR A 40 -9.56 0.06 -4.53
N ASN A 41 -10.37 1.11 -4.34
CA ASN A 41 -11.70 1.19 -4.95
C ASN A 41 -11.65 1.50 -6.45
N LYS A 42 -10.52 2.03 -6.92
CA LYS A 42 -10.30 2.44 -8.30
C LYS A 42 -9.52 1.43 -9.13
N ILE A 43 -9.09 0.32 -8.52
CA ILE A 43 -8.37 -0.75 -9.23
C ILE A 43 -9.30 -1.44 -10.24
N ALA A 44 -8.84 -1.51 -11.49
CA ALA A 44 -9.45 -2.25 -12.58
C ALA A 44 -8.91 -3.68 -12.68
N GLY A 45 -7.60 -3.85 -12.51
CA GLY A 45 -6.94 -5.15 -12.59
C GLY A 45 -5.58 -5.16 -11.92
N ILE A 46 -5.08 -6.35 -11.65
CA ILE A 46 -3.76 -6.60 -11.06
C ILE A 46 -3.06 -7.63 -11.95
N THR A 47 -1.91 -7.28 -12.52
CA THR A 47 -0.99 -8.26 -13.10
C THR A 47 0.06 -8.61 -12.06
N VAL A 48 0.25 -9.89 -11.80
CA VAL A 48 1.33 -10.41 -10.96
C VAL A 48 2.47 -10.83 -11.88
N TYR A 49 3.64 -10.19 -11.74
CA TYR A 49 4.87 -10.61 -12.42
C TYR A 49 5.72 -11.45 -11.47
N THR A 50 6.18 -12.58 -11.99
CA THR A 50 7.18 -13.47 -11.39
C THR A 50 8.44 -13.49 -12.26
N HIS A 51 9.47 -14.24 -11.85
CA HIS A 51 10.66 -14.43 -12.68
C HIS A 51 10.35 -15.11 -14.02
N GLU A 52 9.32 -15.97 -14.07
CA GLU A 52 9.07 -16.87 -15.20
C GLU A 52 7.77 -16.56 -15.97
N LYS A 53 6.79 -15.98 -15.30
CA LYS A 53 5.42 -15.83 -15.79
C LYS A 53 4.76 -14.55 -15.30
N ASP A 54 3.74 -14.11 -16.03
CA ASP A 54 2.82 -13.06 -15.62
C ASP A 54 1.36 -13.51 -15.73
N ASN A 55 0.56 -13.20 -14.70
CA ASN A 55 -0.87 -13.52 -14.68
C ASN A 55 -1.71 -12.29 -14.36
N TYR A 56 -2.89 -12.20 -14.99
CA TYR A 56 -3.79 -11.07 -14.85
C TYR A 56 -5.07 -11.43 -14.11
N TYR A 57 -5.39 -10.62 -13.10
CA TYR A 57 -6.53 -10.81 -12.20
C TYR A 57 -7.42 -9.55 -12.24
N SER A 58 -8.74 -9.72 -12.29
CA SER A 58 -9.71 -8.61 -12.34
C SER A 58 -11.04 -8.97 -11.68
N ASP A 59 -12.00 -8.04 -11.68
CA ASP A 59 -13.35 -8.32 -11.15
C ASP A 59 -14.15 -9.32 -11.99
N ASN A 60 -13.72 -9.59 -13.23
CA ASN A 60 -14.35 -10.53 -14.17
C ASN A 60 -13.48 -11.75 -14.52
N HIS A 61 -12.24 -11.82 -14.02
CA HIS A 61 -11.29 -12.92 -14.26
C HIS A 61 -10.54 -13.22 -12.96
N GLU A 62 -10.64 -14.44 -12.42
CA GLU A 62 -10.03 -14.82 -11.14
C GLU A 62 -10.41 -13.84 -10.00
N LYS A 63 -11.72 -13.55 -9.93
CA LYS A 63 -12.32 -12.54 -9.05
C LYS A 63 -11.98 -12.73 -7.58
N ASP A 64 -11.91 -13.97 -7.11
CA ASP A 64 -11.66 -14.26 -5.70
C ASP A 64 -10.22 -13.89 -5.33
N ASP A 65 -9.24 -14.24 -6.17
CA ASP A 65 -7.84 -13.87 -5.99
C ASP A 65 -7.64 -12.36 -6.12
N PHE A 66 -8.29 -11.74 -7.11
CA PHE A 66 -8.32 -10.29 -7.25
C PHE A 66 -8.81 -9.57 -5.99
N ASN A 67 -9.95 -10.01 -5.44
CA ASN A 67 -10.51 -9.42 -4.23
C ASN A 67 -9.66 -9.70 -2.99
N LYS A 68 -9.06 -10.90 -2.92
CA LYS A 68 -8.15 -11.27 -1.83
C LYS A 68 -6.90 -10.40 -1.83
N MET A 69 -6.25 -10.20 -2.98
CA MET A 69 -5.10 -9.29 -3.11
C MET A 69 -5.43 -7.87 -2.68
N LYS A 70 -6.57 -7.32 -3.14
CA LYS A 70 -7.04 -5.99 -2.72
C LYS A 70 -7.25 -5.89 -1.21
N SER A 71 -7.86 -6.91 -0.62
CA SER A 71 -8.12 -6.98 0.82
C SER A 71 -6.82 -7.03 1.62
N LEU A 72 -5.88 -7.89 1.23
CA LEU A 72 -4.58 -8.04 1.88
C LEU A 72 -3.71 -6.78 1.75
N TYR A 73 -3.71 -6.13 0.58
CA TYR A 73 -3.03 -4.85 0.39
C TYR A 73 -3.56 -3.77 1.34
N ASN A 74 -4.89 -3.64 1.44
CA ASN A 74 -5.54 -2.69 2.35
C ASN A 74 -5.23 -3.00 3.82
N ALA A 75 -5.30 -4.26 4.22
CA ALA A 75 -5.01 -4.71 5.57
C ALA A 75 -3.57 -4.36 5.96
N GLY A 76 -2.59 -4.76 5.14
CA GLY A 76 -1.19 -4.47 5.40
C GLY A 76 -0.86 -2.97 5.41
N THR A 77 -1.48 -2.17 4.53
CA THR A 77 -1.34 -0.71 4.56
C THR A 77 -1.87 -0.13 5.88
N LYS A 78 -3.04 -0.58 6.34
CA LYS A 78 -3.66 -0.12 7.59
C LYS A 78 -2.81 -0.51 8.81
N GLU A 79 -2.33 -1.75 8.86
CA GLU A 79 -1.43 -2.23 9.91
C GLU A 79 -0.12 -1.44 9.95
N SER A 80 0.39 -1.07 8.78
CA SER A 80 1.61 -0.28 8.66
C SER A 80 1.47 1.11 9.25
N VAL A 81 0.35 1.79 8.93
CA VAL A 81 0.01 3.08 9.54
C VAL A 81 -0.11 2.93 11.06
N MET A 82 -0.79 1.89 11.53
CA MET A 82 -1.00 1.63 12.96
C MET A 82 0.29 1.35 13.71
N SER A 83 1.16 0.52 13.14
CA SER A 83 2.47 0.20 13.71
C SER A 83 3.36 1.45 13.75
N ALA A 84 3.39 2.25 12.69
CA ALA A 84 4.14 3.51 12.66
C ALA A 84 3.67 4.52 13.72
N LEU A 85 2.38 4.52 14.05
CA LEU A 85 1.81 5.31 15.14
C LEU A 85 2.32 4.89 16.51
N PHE A 86 2.13 3.62 16.85
CA PHE A 86 2.47 3.11 18.17
C PHE A 86 3.97 3.11 18.46
N GLN A 87 4.80 3.03 17.41
CA GLN A 87 6.26 3.15 17.54
C GLN A 87 6.75 4.59 17.69
N GLY A 88 5.85 5.59 17.71
CA GLY A 88 6.23 7.01 17.71
C GLY A 88 6.94 7.45 16.41
N ALA A 89 6.92 6.59 15.38
CA ALA A 89 7.53 6.84 14.09
C ALA A 89 6.66 7.71 13.17
N TYR A 90 5.44 8.08 13.62
CA TYR A 90 4.43 8.90 12.95
C TYR A 90 4.87 10.35 12.59
N GLY A 91 6.17 10.62 12.60
CA GLY A 91 6.80 11.83 12.09
C GLY A 91 7.55 11.58 10.78
N LYS A 92 8.70 12.26 10.58
CA LYS A 92 9.48 12.25 9.33
C LYS A 92 9.87 10.86 8.81
N LYS A 93 10.00 9.85 9.68
CA LYS A 93 10.45 8.49 9.31
C LYS A 93 9.35 7.63 8.67
N ALA A 94 8.08 7.88 8.98
CA ALA A 94 6.96 7.17 8.41
C ALA A 94 6.41 7.82 7.12
N LYS A 95 6.88 9.02 6.77
CA LYS A 95 6.43 9.73 5.57
C LYS A 95 6.86 8.98 4.33
N ALA A 96 5.93 8.83 3.39
CA ALA A 96 6.26 8.43 2.04
C ALA A 96 7.17 9.50 1.39
N GLU A 97 8.21 9.02 0.70
CA GLU A 97 9.18 9.84 -0.03
C GLU A 97 8.93 9.70 -1.52
N VAL A 98 8.89 10.83 -2.24
CA VAL A 98 8.75 10.84 -3.70
C VAL A 98 10.11 11.17 -4.31
N LEU A 99 10.61 10.25 -5.13
CA LEU A 99 11.86 10.42 -5.87
C LEU A 99 11.54 10.60 -7.35
N LYS A 100 12.13 11.63 -7.98
CA LYS A 100 12.16 11.76 -9.44
C LYS A 100 13.19 10.75 -9.96
N ASN A 101 12.72 9.64 -10.51
CA ASN A 101 13.57 8.61 -11.08
C ASN A 101 12.86 8.02 -12.30
N THR A 102 13.53 8.03 -13.44
CA THR A 102 13.01 7.45 -14.68
C THR A 102 13.48 6.01 -14.79
N VAL A 103 12.53 5.08 -14.78
CA VAL A 103 12.78 3.63 -14.90
C VAL A 103 11.89 3.09 -16.01
N SER A 104 12.43 2.22 -16.86
CA SER A 104 11.63 1.55 -17.89
C SER A 104 10.69 0.53 -17.23
N THR A 105 9.46 0.44 -17.71
CA THR A 105 8.52 -0.56 -17.19
C THR A 105 8.93 -1.98 -17.53
N SER A 106 9.71 -2.21 -18.60
CA SER A 106 10.23 -3.55 -18.92
C SER A 106 11.12 -4.12 -17.81
N SER A 107 11.98 -3.29 -17.20
CA SER A 107 12.82 -3.72 -16.08
C SER A 107 12.02 -3.99 -14.79
N LEU A 108 10.82 -3.42 -14.67
CA LEU A 108 9.94 -3.65 -13.51
C LEU A 108 9.12 -4.94 -13.64
N LYS A 109 8.97 -5.47 -14.87
CA LYS A 109 8.25 -6.71 -15.16
C LYS A 109 9.10 -7.98 -14.99
N SER A 110 10.39 -7.83 -14.72
CA SER A 110 11.34 -8.94 -14.63
C SER A 110 11.92 -9.03 -13.22
N PRO A 111 11.12 -9.40 -12.20
CA PRO A 111 11.64 -9.56 -10.85
C PRO A 111 12.64 -10.71 -10.77
N SER A 112 13.52 -10.62 -9.78
CA SER A 112 14.40 -11.72 -9.40
C SER A 112 13.62 -12.93 -8.88
N GLU A 113 14.24 -14.10 -8.92
CA GLU A 113 13.70 -15.31 -8.29
C GLU A 113 13.29 -15.07 -6.83
N GLY A 114 12.13 -15.60 -6.42
CA GLY A 114 11.56 -15.40 -5.08
C GLY A 114 11.03 -13.99 -4.79
N SER A 115 10.99 -13.11 -5.79
CA SER A 115 10.42 -11.76 -5.70
C SER A 115 9.23 -11.58 -6.63
N TYR A 116 8.28 -10.75 -6.20
CA TYR A 116 7.04 -10.50 -6.92
C TYR A 116 6.82 -9.01 -7.12
N VAL A 117 6.31 -8.65 -8.29
CA VAL A 117 5.90 -7.27 -8.60
C VAL A 117 4.47 -7.28 -9.08
N LEU A 118 3.63 -6.44 -8.48
CA LEU A 118 2.26 -6.22 -8.94
C LEU A 118 2.21 -5.00 -9.83
N ARG A 119 1.72 -5.13 -11.06
CA ARG A 119 1.18 -3.98 -11.79
C ARG A 119 -0.28 -3.83 -11.43
N ILE A 120 -0.64 -2.67 -10.90
CA ILE A 120 -2.00 -2.34 -10.51
C ILE A 120 -2.51 -1.30 -11.49
N ASP A 121 -3.49 -1.68 -12.30
CA ASP A 121 -4.13 -0.82 -13.29
C ASP A 121 -5.40 -0.19 -12.70
N PHE A 122 -5.62 1.10 -12.96
CA PHE A 122 -6.76 1.85 -12.46
C PHE A 122 -7.84 2.03 -13.53
N LYS A 123 -9.10 2.12 -13.10
CA LYS A 123 -10.27 2.33 -13.98
C LYS A 123 -10.24 3.67 -14.71
N GLU A 124 -9.52 4.64 -14.17
CA GLU A 124 -9.41 6.00 -14.69
C GLU A 124 -8.03 6.58 -14.35
N THR A 125 -7.68 7.69 -15.00
CA THR A 125 -6.46 8.43 -14.68
C THR A 125 -6.52 8.98 -13.26
N MET A 126 -5.53 8.62 -12.46
CA MET A 126 -5.39 8.99 -11.06
C MET A 126 -4.45 10.19 -10.90
N THR A 127 -4.67 10.98 -9.84
CA THR A 127 -3.75 12.04 -9.39
C THR A 127 -2.92 11.53 -8.23
N LEU A 128 -1.58 11.67 -8.31
CA LEU A 128 -0.68 11.22 -7.27
C LEU A 128 -0.84 12.08 -6.02
N LYS A 129 -1.28 11.44 -4.93
CA LYS A 129 -1.35 12.04 -3.60
C LYS A 129 -0.43 11.28 -2.66
N VAL A 130 0.45 12.01 -1.97
CA VAL A 130 1.40 11.43 -1.03
C VAL A 130 1.32 12.22 0.26
N ASN A 131 1.18 11.53 1.40
CA ASN A 131 0.94 12.17 2.71
C ASN A 131 -0.28 13.11 2.72
N GLY A 132 -1.28 12.87 1.87
CA GLY A 132 -2.48 13.70 1.73
C GLY A 132 -2.31 14.96 0.87
N GLU A 133 -1.15 15.17 0.27
CA GLU A 133 -0.84 16.32 -0.60
C GLU A 133 -0.74 15.88 -2.06
N VAL A 134 -1.24 16.70 -2.98
CA VAL A 134 -1.10 16.45 -4.43
C VAL A 134 0.34 16.69 -4.83
N VAL A 135 0.93 15.74 -5.53
CA VAL A 135 2.29 15.86 -6.05
C VAL A 135 2.26 16.62 -7.37
N GLU A 136 3.03 17.70 -7.45
CA GLU A 136 3.20 18.49 -8.67
C GLU A 136 4.57 18.24 -9.32
N ASP A 137 4.63 18.42 -10.63
CA ASP A 137 5.85 18.39 -11.41
C ASP A 137 6.03 19.68 -12.22
N SER A 138 7.00 20.49 -11.80
CA SER A 138 7.36 21.75 -12.45
C SER A 138 7.89 21.59 -13.87
N THR A 139 8.27 20.38 -14.29
CA THR A 139 8.70 20.12 -15.68
C THR A 139 7.53 19.86 -16.64
N ILE A 140 6.31 19.71 -16.14
CA ILE A 140 5.11 19.64 -16.97
C ILE A 140 4.84 21.05 -17.53
N THR A 141 4.75 21.15 -18.86
CA THR A 141 4.63 22.43 -19.58
C THR A 141 3.20 22.98 -19.61
N GLY A 142 2.20 22.19 -19.19
CA GLY A 142 0.81 22.60 -19.10
C GLY A 142 0.47 23.41 -17.84
N ASN A 143 -0.75 23.99 -17.83
CA ASN A 143 -1.29 24.71 -16.67
C ASN A 143 -1.57 23.77 -15.48
N ASP A 144 -1.93 22.53 -15.76
CA ASP A 144 -2.09 21.48 -14.76
C ASP A 144 -0.75 20.78 -14.55
N LYS A 145 -0.08 21.08 -13.43
CA LYS A 145 1.21 20.49 -13.05
C LYS A 145 1.07 19.22 -12.21
N THR A 146 -0.15 18.71 -12.03
CA THR A 146 -0.36 17.51 -11.20
C THR A 146 0.22 16.27 -11.87
N VAL A 147 0.84 15.40 -11.06
CA VAL A 147 1.34 14.11 -11.54
C VAL A 147 0.16 13.15 -11.71
N LYS A 148 -0.05 12.71 -12.95
CA LYS A 148 -1.13 11.79 -13.33
C LYS A 148 -0.61 10.42 -13.75
N PHE A 149 -1.35 9.38 -13.43
CA PHE A 149 -0.96 7.99 -13.68
C PHE A 149 -2.16 7.08 -13.94
N THR A 150 -1.94 6.00 -14.68
CA THR A 150 -2.98 4.99 -15.00
C THR A 150 -2.66 3.62 -14.40
N SER A 151 -1.40 3.42 -13.99
CA SER A 151 -0.96 2.20 -13.33
C SER A 151 0.23 2.46 -12.41
N VAL A 152 0.48 1.51 -11.53
CA VAL A 152 1.69 1.49 -10.69
C VAL A 152 2.30 0.11 -10.69
N TYR A 153 3.63 0.02 -10.55
CA TYR A 153 4.32 -1.22 -10.20
C TYR A 153 4.65 -1.19 -8.71
N PHE A 154 4.26 -2.22 -7.99
CA PHE A 154 4.39 -2.34 -6.55
C PHE A 154 5.20 -3.59 -6.21
N ASP A 155 6.35 -3.39 -5.57
CA ASP A 155 7.19 -4.50 -5.09
C ASP A 155 6.53 -5.17 -3.89
N VAL A 156 6.28 -6.48 -3.98
CA VAL A 156 5.76 -7.27 -2.86
C VAL A 156 6.93 -7.93 -2.16
N ALA A 157 7.22 -7.49 -0.94
CA ALA A 157 8.30 -8.02 -0.14
C ALA A 157 7.75 -8.87 1.01
N ASN A 158 8.39 -10.01 1.28
CA ASN A 158 8.18 -10.72 2.54
C ASN A 158 8.83 -9.91 3.67
N ASN A 159 8.02 -9.20 4.44
CA ASN A 159 8.52 -8.34 5.50
C ASN A 159 7.75 -8.58 6.80
N GLU A 160 8.32 -9.36 7.72
CA GLU A 160 7.76 -9.54 9.07
C GLU A 160 7.74 -8.24 9.89
N THR A 161 8.50 -7.23 9.47
CA THR A 161 8.57 -5.90 10.10
C THR A 161 8.25 -4.80 9.09
N LEU A 162 8.00 -3.58 9.58
CA LEU A 162 7.83 -2.41 8.72
C LEU A 162 9.08 -2.15 7.89
N THR A 163 9.01 -2.38 6.59
CA THR A 163 10.10 -2.07 5.65
C THR A 163 9.64 -1.10 4.58
N LYS A 164 10.57 -0.28 4.08
CA LYS A 164 10.28 0.62 2.96
C LYS A 164 10.16 -0.19 1.68
N VAL A 165 8.97 -0.22 1.10
CA VAL A 165 8.72 -0.75 -0.25
C VAL A 165 8.75 0.38 -1.27
N LYS A 166 8.84 0.01 -2.54
CA LYS A 166 8.83 0.94 -3.67
C LYS A 166 7.58 0.74 -4.49
N CYS A 167 6.99 1.86 -4.89
CA CYS A 167 5.89 1.94 -5.82
C CYS A 167 6.29 2.86 -6.96
N TYR A 168 6.36 2.33 -8.17
CA TYR A 168 6.75 3.03 -9.37
C TYR A 168 5.51 3.55 -10.08
N ILE A 169 5.46 4.86 -10.34
CA ILE A 169 4.29 5.55 -10.87
C ILE A 169 4.44 5.67 -12.38
N VAL A 170 3.62 4.94 -13.11
CA VAL A 170 3.62 4.90 -14.57
C VAL A 170 2.87 6.12 -15.10
N SER A 171 3.52 6.90 -15.97
CA SER A 171 2.90 8.11 -16.49
C SER A 171 1.67 7.77 -17.34
N SER A 172 0.59 8.51 -17.14
CA SER A 172 -0.58 8.44 -18.02
C SER A 172 -0.28 8.85 -19.47
N SER A 173 0.84 9.55 -19.71
CA SER A 173 1.25 10.01 -21.04
C SER A 173 2.23 9.06 -21.73
N ASN A 174 2.87 8.15 -20.99
CA ASN A 174 3.81 7.18 -21.54
C ASN A 174 3.93 5.96 -20.63
N GLU A 175 3.29 4.86 -21.02
CA GLU A 175 3.25 3.62 -20.23
C GLU A 175 4.56 2.81 -20.24
N ASN A 176 5.53 3.20 -21.07
CA ASN A 176 6.83 2.53 -21.14
C ASN A 176 7.78 2.95 -20.00
N TYR A 177 7.44 4.00 -19.25
CA TYR A 177 8.29 4.55 -18.21
C TYR A 177 7.50 4.91 -16.95
N SER A 178 8.12 4.59 -15.82
CA SER A 178 7.83 5.25 -14.55
C SER A 178 8.76 6.43 -14.39
N TYR A 179 8.21 7.62 -14.08
CA TYR A 179 9.02 8.83 -13.86
C TYR A 179 9.14 9.19 -12.37
N ARG A 180 8.45 8.46 -11.51
CA ARG A 180 8.46 8.66 -10.07
C ARG A 180 8.48 7.35 -9.35
N GLN A 181 9.21 7.32 -8.25
CA GLN A 181 9.17 6.25 -7.28
C GLN A 181 8.65 6.83 -5.97
N VAL A 182 7.62 6.23 -5.40
CA VAL A 182 7.19 6.52 -4.03
C VAL A 182 7.71 5.40 -3.16
N SER A 183 8.45 5.75 -2.11
CA SER A 183 8.89 4.78 -1.11
C SER A 183 8.18 5.05 0.21
N PHE A 184 7.54 4.03 0.76
CA PHE A 184 6.79 4.14 2.01
C PHE A 184 6.92 2.87 2.85
N PRO A 185 6.88 3.00 4.19
CA PRO A 185 6.89 1.84 5.07
C PRO A 185 5.59 1.05 4.89
N THR A 186 5.73 -0.26 4.67
CA THR A 186 4.61 -1.19 4.63
C THR A 186 4.94 -2.48 5.37
N HIS A 187 3.90 -3.27 5.62
CA HIS A 187 3.90 -4.64 6.09
C HIS A 187 2.90 -5.39 5.20
N HIS A 188 3.40 -6.28 4.35
CA HIS A 188 2.62 -6.98 3.33
C HIS A 188 3.02 -8.47 3.25
N SER A 189 3.49 -9.05 4.35
CA SER A 189 3.84 -10.48 4.45
C SER A 189 2.68 -11.40 4.03
N GLU A 190 1.45 -11.10 4.45
CA GLU A 190 0.27 -11.88 4.07
C GLU A 190 -0.04 -11.77 2.56
N LEU A 191 0.17 -10.59 1.97
CA LEU A 191 0.05 -10.41 0.52
C LEU A 191 1.15 -11.18 -0.22
N TYR A 192 2.38 -11.14 0.29
CA TYR A 192 3.49 -11.93 -0.24
C TYR A 192 3.16 -13.43 -0.22
N ASN A 193 2.78 -13.96 0.95
CA ASN A 193 2.45 -15.37 1.13
C ASN A 193 1.30 -15.79 0.21
N PHE A 194 0.28 -14.93 0.05
CA PHE A 194 -0.80 -15.22 -0.87
C PHE A 194 -0.31 -15.31 -2.32
N VAL A 195 0.48 -14.33 -2.76
CA VAL A 195 1.03 -14.29 -4.13
C VAL A 195 1.98 -15.46 -4.41
N ASP A 196 2.80 -15.83 -3.43
CA ASP A 196 3.73 -16.97 -3.49
C ASP A 196 2.99 -18.32 -3.68
N ASN A 197 1.77 -18.42 -3.16
CA ASN A 197 0.93 -19.61 -3.26
C ASN A 197 -0.08 -19.56 -4.42
N LEU A 198 -0.08 -18.51 -5.25
CA LEU A 198 -0.91 -18.49 -6.45
C LEU A 198 -0.41 -19.57 -7.42
N GLU A 199 -1.31 -20.44 -7.85
CA GLU A 199 -1.00 -21.33 -8.96
C GLU A 199 -0.95 -20.50 -10.24
N PHE A 200 0.20 -20.49 -10.93
CA PHE A 200 0.32 -19.84 -12.23
C PHE A 200 0.08 -20.88 -13.33
N PRO A 201 -1.17 -21.04 -13.84
CA PRO A 201 -1.43 -21.94 -14.94
C PRO A 201 -0.46 -21.63 -16.09
N GLY A 202 0.26 -22.65 -16.54
CA GLY A 202 1.21 -22.56 -17.66
C GLY A 202 0.51 -22.63 -19.00
#